data_AF-A0A7C7NTF8-F1
#
_entry.id   AF-A0A7C7NTF8-F1
#
_cell.length_a   1.000
_cell.length_b   1.000
_cell.length_c   1.000
_cell.angle_alpha   90.00
_cell.angle_beta   90.00
_cell.angle_gamma   90.00
#
_symmetry.space_group_name_H-M   'P 1'
#
loop_
_entity.id
_entity.type
_entity.pdbx_description
1 polymer ?
#
loop_
_entity_poly.entity_id
_entity_poly.type
_entity_poly.pdbx_seq_one_letter_code
_entity_poly.pdbx_strand_id
1 'polypeptide(L)' 'LGFENAGVAEWDKFMREGIKLLMDCDAIYMLKGWEDSRGATIESDLAWELGMPLHYEGKGSLIKQKGLLNEEHI' A
#
# COMPACT_ATOMS: atom_id res chain seq x y z
N LEU A 1 -34.82 -5.18 9.33
CA LEU A 1 -33.74 -4.54 10.11
C LEU A 1 -32.43 -4.92 9.42
N GLY A 2 -31.83 -4.02 8.62
CA GLY A 2 -30.76 -4.40 7.70
C GLY A 2 -29.79 -3.28 7.32
N PHE A 3 -29.62 -2.27 8.16
CA PHE A 3 -28.80 -1.10 7.83
C PHE A 3 -27.48 -0.99 8.61
N GLU A 4 -27.22 -1.85 9.60
CA GLU A 4 -26.02 -1.72 10.46
C GLU A 4 -24.73 -2.36 9.92
N ASN A 5 -24.80 -3.20 8.88
CA ASN A 5 -23.62 -3.92 8.35
C ASN A 5 -23.12 -3.41 6.99
N ALA A 6 -23.76 -2.40 6.40
CA ALA A 6 -23.41 -1.92 5.06
C ALA A 6 -21.99 -1.34 5.01
N GLY A 7 -21.56 -0.58 6.03
CA GLY A 7 -20.25 0.09 6.04
C GLY A 7 -19.06 -0.88 6.10
N VAL A 8 -19.17 -2.00 6.84
CA VAL A 8 -18.09 -3.00 6.92
C VAL A 8 -18.01 -3.84 5.65
N ALA A 9 -19.16 -4.23 5.10
CA ALA A 9 -19.22 -4.99 3.85
C ALA A 9 -18.70 -4.16 2.66
N GLU A 10 -18.98 -2.86 2.64
CA GLU A 10 -18.51 -1.95 1.61
C GLU A 10 -17.00 -1.66 1.74
N TRP A 11 -16.50 -1.50 2.97
CA TRP A 11 -15.06 -1.35 3.22
C TRP A 11 -14.26 -2.59 2.81
N ASP A 12 -14.71 -3.80 3.15
CA ASP A 12 -14.04 -5.04 2.75
C ASP A 12 -13.99 -5.18 1.22
N LYS A 13 -15.08 -4.83 0.54
CA LYS A 13 -15.12 -4.81 -0.93
C LYS A 13 -14.08 -3.84 -1.51
N PHE A 14 -14.07 -2.59 -1.07
CA PHE A 14 -13.13 -1.59 -1.58
C PHE A 14 -11.68 -1.95 -1.26
N MET A 15 -11.40 -2.52 -0.09
CA MET A 15 -10.05 -2.96 0.27
C MET A 15 -9.57 -4.10 -0.64
N ARG A 16 -10.44 -5.07 -0.95
CA ARG A 16 -10.10 -6.17 -1.89
C ARG A 16 -9.85 -5.66 -3.31
N GLU A 17 -10.65 -4.71 -3.77
CA GLU A 17 -10.45 -4.08 -5.08
C GLU A 17 -9.16 -3.26 -5.12
N GLY A 18 -8.85 -2.50 -4.06
CA GLY A 18 -7.60 -1.75 -3.90
C GLY A 18 -6.36 -2.63 -3.94
N ILE A 19 -6.35 -3.74 -3.17
CA ILE A 19 -5.23 -4.70 -3.19
C ILE A 19 -5.05 -5.33 -4.57
N LYS A 20 -6.13 -5.69 -5.28
CA LYS A 20 -6.02 -6.23 -6.64
C LYS A 20 -5.35 -5.23 -7.57
N LEU A 21 -5.80 -3.97 -7.54
CA LEU A 21 -5.21 -2.90 -8.34
C LEU A 21 -3.75 -2.66 -7.98
N LEU A 22 -3.40 -2.74 -6.69
CA LEU A 22 -2.03 -2.62 -6.24
C LEU A 22 -1.12 -3.72 -6.83
N MET A 23 -1.60 -4.96 -6.90
CA MET A 23 -0.80 -6.06 -7.48
C MET A 23 -0.52 -5.89 -8.98
N ASP A 24 -1.30 -5.07 -9.67
CA ASP A 24 -1.08 -4.73 -11.09
C ASP A 24 -0.14 -3.52 -11.27
N CYS A 25 0.30 -2.87 -10.18
CA CYS A 25 1.16 -1.68 -10.23
C CYS A 25 2.65 -2.01 -10.10
N ASP A 26 3.50 -1.21 -10.73
CA ASP A 26 4.97 -1.29 -10.56
C ASP A 26 5.47 -0.52 -9.33
N ALA A 27 4.70 0.44 -8.81
CA ALA A 27 5.04 1.30 -7.68
C ALA A 27 3.78 1.96 -7.06
N ILE A 28 3.89 2.45 -5.81
CA ILE A 28 2.84 3.26 -5.16
C ILE A 28 3.31 4.71 -4.94
N TYR A 29 2.38 5.66 -5.14
CA TYR A 29 2.55 7.06 -4.72
C TYR A 29 1.53 7.44 -3.63
N MET A 30 2.03 7.77 -2.44
CA MET A 30 1.26 8.12 -1.26
C MET A 30 1.04 9.64 -1.18
N LEU A 31 -0.21 10.06 -1.00
CA LEU A 31 -0.56 11.48 -0.79
C LEU A 31 -0.32 11.90 0.65
N LYS A 32 -0.17 13.21 0.90
CA LYS A 32 -0.04 13.76 2.25
C LYS A 32 -1.26 13.37 3.10
N GLY A 33 -1.02 12.86 4.31
CA GLY A 33 -2.08 12.38 5.20
C GLY A 33 -2.54 10.95 4.91
N TRP A 34 -1.79 10.18 4.11
CA TRP A 34 -2.06 8.75 3.92
C TRP A 34 -2.04 7.97 5.23
N GLU A 35 -1.28 8.44 6.21
CA GLU A 35 -1.16 7.86 7.55
C GLU A 35 -2.51 7.84 8.30
N ASP A 36 -3.42 8.75 7.96
CA ASP A 36 -4.74 8.85 8.56
C ASP A 36 -5.78 7.95 7.86
N SER A 37 -5.42 7.33 6.73
CA SER A 37 -6.30 6.46 5.93
C SER A 37 -5.99 4.99 6.18
N ARG A 38 -6.89 4.29 6.88
CA ARG A 38 -6.79 2.85 7.15
C ARG A 38 -6.45 2.03 5.90
N GLY A 39 -7.07 2.32 4.75
CA GLY A 39 -6.83 1.60 3.50
C GLY A 39 -5.44 1.88 2.93
N ALA A 40 -5.04 3.16 2.90
CA ALA A 40 -3.74 3.57 2.37
C ALA A 40 -2.58 3.04 3.23
N THR A 41 -2.76 2.95 4.55
CA THR A 41 -1.77 2.32 5.44
C THR A 41 -1.57 0.84 5.10
N ILE A 42 -2.67 0.09 4.93
CA ILE A 42 -2.61 -1.34 4.57
C ILE A 42 -1.90 -1.53 3.22
N GLU A 43 -2.21 -0.70 2.22
CA GLU A 43 -1.58 -0.77 0.90
C GLU A 43 -0.10 -0.41 0.96
N SER A 44 0.29 0.62 1.71
CA SER A 44 1.68 1.01 1.91
C SER A 44 2.49 -0.10 2.59
N ASP A 45 1.96 -0.71 3.65
CA ASP A 45 2.62 -1.79 4.37
C ASP A 45 2.78 -3.02 3.48
N LEU A 46 1.74 -3.39 2.72
CA LEU A 46 1.83 -4.50 1.77
C LEU A 46 2.87 -4.25 0.68
N ALA A 47 2.88 -3.06 0.07
CA ALA A 47 3.91 -2.71 -0.92
C ALA A 47 5.32 -2.76 -0.33
N TRP A 48 5.51 -2.26 0.89
CA TRP A 48 6.79 -2.31 1.58
C TRP A 48 7.28 -3.75 1.76
N GLU A 49 6.43 -4.65 2.25
CA GLU A 49 6.75 -6.07 2.44
C GLU A 49 7.04 -6.79 1.11
N LEU A 50 6.37 -6.38 0.03
CA LEU A 50 6.61 -6.90 -1.32
C LEU A 50 7.85 -6.28 -2.00
N GLY A 51 8.52 -5.32 -1.37
CA GLY A 51 9.67 -4.62 -1.94
C GLY A 51 9.31 -3.68 -3.09
N MET A 52 8.05 -3.24 -3.17
CA MET A 52 7.58 -2.32 -4.21
C MET A 52 8.10 -0.88 -3.94
N PRO A 53 8.46 -0.12 -4.99
CA PRO A 53 8.84 1.28 -4.84
C PRO A 53 7.71 2.13 -4.24
N LEU A 54 8.03 2.89 -3.19
CA LEU A 54 7.13 3.82 -2.52
C LEU A 54 7.60 5.27 -2.71
N HIS A 55 6.67 6.12 -3.14
CA HIS A 55 6.85 7.55 -3.30
C HIS A 55 5.88 8.30 -2.40
N TYR A 56 6.25 9.48 -1.91
CA TYR A 56 5.40 10.29 -1.03
C TYR A 56 5.27 11.71 -1.59
N GLU A 57 4.06 12.26 -1.49
CA GLU A 57 3.77 13.65 -1.82
C GLU A 57 4.63 14.57 -0.94
N GLY A 58 5.55 15.30 -1.57
CA GLY A 58 6.28 16.38 -0.92
C GLY A 58 7.38 15.94 0.07
N LYS A 59 8.33 15.14 -0.38
CA LYS A 59 9.79 15.30 -0.13
C LYS A 59 10.48 14.45 -1.18
N GLY A 60 11.27 15.07 -2.06
CA GLY A 60 12.03 14.38 -3.09
C GLY A 60 13.00 13.38 -2.47
N SER A 61 12.57 12.12 -2.32
CA SER A 61 13.42 11.00 -2.01
C SER A 61 12.68 9.72 -2.34
N LEU A 62 13.25 8.94 -3.27
CA LEU A 62 12.88 7.55 -3.47
C LEU A 62 13.29 6.80 -2.20
N ILE A 63 12.34 6.30 -1.43
CA ILE A 63 12.69 5.30 -0.41
C ILE A 63 12.93 4.00 -1.18
N LYS A 64 14.17 3.74 -1.59
CA LYS A 64 14.58 2.42 -2.06
C LYS A 64 14.73 1.52 -0.83
N GLN A 65 14.08 0.36 -0.84
CA GLN A 65 14.33 -0.69 0.13
C GLN A 65 15.83 -0.98 0.18
N LYS A 66 16.47 -0.78 1.33
CA LYS A 66 17.83 -1.26 1.59
C LYS A 66 17.71 -2.75 1.93
N GLY A 67 17.60 -3.62 0.93
CA GLY A 67 17.38 -5.05 1.23
C GLY A 67 17.22 -6.06 0.10
N LEU A 68 17.45 -5.74 -1.18
CA LEU A 68 17.53 -6.75 -2.25
C LEU A 68 18.96 -6.89 -2.82
N LEU A 69 19.95 -6.88 -1.93
CA LEU A 69 21.27 -7.43 -2.20
C LEU A 69 21.57 -8.45 -1.10
N ASN A 70 21.12 -9.69 -1.33
CA ASN A 70 21.98 -10.82 -0.99
C ASN A 70 23.09 -10.82 -2.06
N GLU A 71 24.06 -9.93 -1.90
CA GLU A 71 25.37 -10.15 -2.50
C GLU A 71 26.04 -11.28 -1.70
N GLU A 72 26.35 -12.35 -2.43
CA GLU A 72 27.23 -13.47 -2.10
C GLU A 72 26.70 -14.64 -1.26
N HIS A 73 26.31 -15.71 -1.97
CA HIS A 73 26.96 -17.01 -1.77
C HIS A 73 27.52 -17.50 -3.12
N ILE A 74 28.85 -17.39 -3.23
CA ILE A 74 29.83 -18.19 -4.00
C ILE A 74 29.33 -18.94 -5.24
#